data_AF-A0A3L7Q082-F1
#
_entry.id   AF-A0A3L7Q082-F1
#
_cell.length_a   1.000
_cell.length_b   1.000
_cell.length_c   1.000
_cell.angle_alpha   90.00
_cell.angle_beta   90.00
_cell.angle_gamma   90.00
#
_symmetry.space_group_name_H-M   'P 1'
#
loop_
_entity.id
_entity.type
_entity.pdbx_description
1 polymer ?
#
loop_
_entity_poly.entity_id
_entity_poly.type
_entity_poly.pdbx_seq_one_letter_code
_entity_poly.pdbx_strand_id
1 'polypeptide(L)'
;MPRMIESIPAPAAPQADPPPPHLVPAQPVSANQRLGAMDLLRGFALCGILLMNIVNFAWPGGAYTSVTFPYYSLQSIGEVPDPEIRDKEIAKAEKDFNRKQKDKNRKQRELEPKPQYALGDLRWCAVSSDADLYEYAFADLLVDNKMRTLFSMLFGAGVILMADHSKGKRNRPGWLHYRRMFWLLVLGAAHGYLLWTGDILFAYAAIGLWLYPLRKLRARWLCALGLGLLLTPLAIAWFAPNVIEWVKEKGRAVEQNLEAIEKQTAENPPTSPDNSAPQESAVEPEKDELYWLDAKLLAGYRALDAMRKRGPRPDLVTLDIRKQRTQTYSEGVVERFWDLIWAQLAELIVLGFLALGWPMVLGMALMKLGFFTGNWTTKSYGWWTVCLYVIGIPMTWWALILSTQGGNSVATQVRMILPLEWIGSLLLTLANASALLWLWKTNRINWLASRLQAAGQMALSNYLFDSLLCSFIFSGYGLAFYGTIPRVGLAALVAAIWVFQLTISPWWLEHFRFGPVEWLWRSLTYWKIQPLSLVSSPKIQPQEPISAS
;
A
#
# COMPACT_ATOMS: atom_id res chain seq x y z
N MET A 1 -19.35 70.65 -65.61
CA MET A 1 -19.44 69.90 -64.34
C MET A 1 -18.03 69.55 -63.87
N PRO A 2 -17.48 70.22 -62.86
CA PRO A 2 -16.25 69.81 -62.18
C PRO A 2 -16.57 68.83 -61.04
N ARG A 3 -15.78 67.76 -60.91
CA ARG A 3 -15.88 66.74 -59.85
C ARG A 3 -15.48 67.35 -58.50
N MET A 4 -16.34 67.16 -57.50
CA MET A 4 -16.08 67.48 -56.09
C MET A 4 -14.94 66.62 -55.54
N ILE A 5 -14.03 67.25 -54.80
CA ILE A 5 -12.99 66.61 -54.00
C ILE A 5 -13.62 66.27 -52.64
N GLU A 6 -13.72 64.99 -52.31
CA GLU A 6 -14.10 64.53 -50.96
C GLU A 6 -12.91 64.69 -50.00
N SER A 7 -13.18 65.29 -48.85
CA SER A 7 -12.26 65.51 -47.73
C SER A 7 -11.94 64.19 -47.00
N ILE A 8 -10.66 63.91 -46.80
CA ILE A 8 -10.14 62.81 -45.96
C ILE A 8 -10.45 63.12 -44.48
N PRO A 9 -11.02 62.19 -43.69
CA PRO A 9 -11.21 62.41 -42.26
C PRO A 9 -9.90 62.24 -41.48
N ALA A 10 -9.71 63.09 -40.46
CA ALA A 10 -8.56 63.10 -39.57
C ALA A 10 -8.41 61.77 -38.79
N PRO A 11 -7.17 61.35 -38.45
CA PRO A 11 -6.95 60.11 -37.72
C PRO A 11 -7.49 60.20 -36.29
N ALA A 12 -8.20 59.16 -35.86
CA ALA A 12 -8.72 59.03 -34.50
C ALA A 12 -7.58 59.08 -33.47
N ALA A 13 -7.82 59.78 -32.35
CA ALA A 13 -6.90 59.85 -31.21
C ALA A 13 -6.54 58.43 -30.71
N PRO A 14 -5.29 58.20 -30.26
CA PRO A 14 -4.87 56.91 -29.76
C PRO A 14 -5.74 56.51 -28.56
N GLN A 15 -6.46 55.40 -28.68
CA GLN A 15 -7.13 54.75 -27.55
C GLN A 15 -6.06 54.39 -26.52
N ALA A 16 -6.22 54.85 -25.30
CA ALA A 16 -5.36 54.47 -24.19
C ALA A 16 -5.35 52.94 -24.06
N ASP A 17 -4.16 52.34 -24.01
CA ASP A 17 -4.00 50.90 -23.83
C ASP A 17 -4.78 50.43 -22.59
N PRO A 18 -5.52 49.31 -22.68
CA PRO A 18 -6.16 48.74 -21.51
C PRO A 18 -5.08 48.42 -20.46
N PRO A 19 -5.33 48.69 -19.17
CA PRO A 19 -4.33 48.44 -18.13
C PRO A 19 -3.90 46.97 -18.16
N PRO A 20 -2.62 46.67 -17.88
CA PRO A 20 -2.10 45.31 -17.92
C PRO A 20 -2.96 44.42 -17.01
N PRO A 21 -3.34 43.21 -17.46
CA PRO A 21 -4.23 42.35 -16.71
C PRO A 21 -3.58 42.01 -15.38
N HIS A 22 -4.04 42.64 -14.30
CA HIS A 22 -3.72 42.24 -12.94
C HIS A 22 -3.97 40.74 -12.85
N LEU A 23 -2.96 40.00 -12.40
CA LEU A 23 -3.05 38.58 -12.08
C LEU A 23 -4.17 38.43 -11.05
N VAL A 24 -5.39 38.13 -11.52
CA VAL A 24 -6.52 37.79 -10.66
C VAL A 24 -6.00 36.69 -9.74
N PRO A 25 -5.90 36.93 -8.41
CA PRO A 25 -5.55 35.88 -7.48
C PRO A 25 -6.51 34.74 -7.73
N ALA A 26 -6.01 33.51 -7.84
CA ALA A 26 -6.84 32.33 -8.02
C ALA A 26 -8.02 32.43 -7.06
N GLN A 27 -9.21 32.74 -7.60
CA GLN A 27 -10.38 32.89 -6.77
C GLN A 27 -10.59 31.55 -6.06
N PRO A 28 -10.96 31.56 -4.77
CA PRO A 28 -11.33 30.33 -4.09
C PRO A 28 -12.41 29.67 -4.96
N VAL A 29 -12.18 28.40 -5.33
CA VAL A 29 -13.17 27.60 -6.04
C VAL A 29 -14.51 27.82 -5.33
N SER A 30 -15.47 28.42 -6.04
CA SER A 30 -16.78 28.75 -5.48
C SER A 30 -17.35 27.49 -4.83
N ALA A 31 -17.92 27.66 -3.64
CA ALA A 31 -18.42 26.56 -2.81
C ALA A 31 -19.40 25.61 -3.54
N ASN A 32 -19.96 26.03 -4.68
CA ASN A 32 -20.93 25.29 -5.49
C ASN A 32 -20.38 24.39 -6.62
N GLN A 33 -19.05 24.31 -6.82
CA GLN A 33 -18.44 23.31 -7.72
C GLN A 33 -17.51 22.31 -7.01
N ARG A 34 -17.57 22.26 -5.67
CA ARG A 34 -16.89 21.21 -4.90
C ARG A 34 -17.73 19.94 -4.96
N LEU A 35 -17.17 18.88 -5.53
CA LEU A 35 -17.83 17.57 -5.60
C LEU A 35 -17.93 16.96 -4.19
N GLY A 36 -18.92 17.37 -3.40
CA GLY A 36 -19.11 16.87 -2.03
C GLY A 36 -19.19 15.34 -1.94
N ALA A 37 -19.66 14.68 -3.00
CA ALA A 37 -19.60 13.21 -3.14
C ALA A 37 -18.17 12.65 -3.09
N MET A 38 -17.23 13.28 -3.79
CA MET A 38 -15.82 12.85 -3.81
C MET A 38 -15.16 13.05 -2.46
N ASP A 39 -15.34 14.21 -1.85
CA ASP A 39 -14.69 14.53 -0.57
C ASP A 39 -15.27 13.66 0.55
N LEU A 40 -16.58 13.37 0.52
CA LEU A 40 -17.23 12.40 1.41
C LEU A 40 -16.57 11.02 1.33
N LEU A 41 -16.43 10.48 0.11
CA LEU A 41 -15.83 9.17 -0.11
C LEU A 41 -14.35 9.14 0.28
N ARG A 42 -13.60 10.24 0.04
CA ARG A 42 -12.19 10.34 0.46
C ARG A 42 -12.05 10.33 1.97
N GLY A 43 -12.86 11.11 2.68
CA GLY A 43 -12.84 11.12 4.14
C GLY A 43 -13.19 9.76 4.74
N PHE A 44 -14.20 9.09 4.18
CA PHE A 44 -14.56 7.73 4.59
C PHE A 44 -13.44 6.72 4.33
N ALA A 45 -12.86 6.73 3.13
CA ALA A 45 -11.73 5.86 2.79
C ALA A 45 -10.53 6.12 3.71
N LEU A 46 -10.23 7.38 4.01
CA LEU A 46 -9.12 7.76 4.90
C LEU A 46 -9.27 7.18 6.31
N CYS A 47 -10.44 7.30 6.93
CA CYS A 47 -10.70 6.68 8.23
C CYS A 47 -10.41 5.18 8.20
N GLY A 48 -10.89 4.50 7.15
CA GLY A 48 -10.65 3.08 6.96
C GLY A 48 -9.19 2.70 6.66
N ILE A 49 -8.42 3.57 6.00
CA ILE A 49 -6.98 3.37 5.79
C ILE A 49 -6.23 3.31 7.12
N LEU A 50 -6.57 4.17 8.08
CA LEU A 50 -5.97 4.12 9.41
C LEU A 50 -6.31 2.80 10.13
N LEU A 51 -7.58 2.38 10.11
CA LEU A 51 -8.00 1.13 10.76
C LEU A 51 -7.28 -0.10 10.18
N MET A 52 -7.14 -0.16 8.85
CA MET A 52 -6.36 -1.22 8.19
C MET A 52 -4.89 -1.17 8.62
N ASN A 53 -4.28 0.02 8.62
CA ASN A 53 -2.84 0.14 8.83
C ASN A 53 -2.41 0.05 10.30
N ILE A 54 -3.30 0.28 11.28
CA ILE A 54 -2.93 0.36 12.69
C ILE A 54 -2.25 -0.91 13.20
N VAL A 55 -2.63 -2.08 12.68
CA VAL A 55 -2.01 -3.36 13.03
C VAL A 55 -0.56 -3.40 12.57
N ASN A 56 -0.26 -2.89 11.36
CA ASN A 56 1.10 -2.85 10.82
C ASN A 56 1.95 -1.71 11.44
N PHE A 57 1.34 -0.72 12.09
CA PHE A 57 2.06 0.20 12.96
C PHE A 57 2.41 -0.43 14.31
N ALA A 58 1.52 -1.27 14.85
CA ALA A 58 1.61 -1.78 16.21
C ALA A 58 2.23 -3.17 16.32
N TRP A 59 2.31 -3.95 15.24
CA TRP A 59 2.76 -5.34 15.24
C TRP A 59 3.55 -5.70 13.99
N PRO A 60 4.37 -6.77 14.04
CA PRO A 60 5.08 -7.28 12.86
C PRO A 60 4.12 -7.64 11.73
N GLY A 61 4.56 -7.45 10.48
CA GLY A 61 3.69 -7.53 9.29
C GLY A 61 2.89 -8.84 9.15
N GLY A 62 3.38 -9.97 9.67
CA GLY A 62 2.63 -11.23 9.68
C GLY A 62 1.33 -11.19 10.49
N ALA A 63 1.23 -10.32 11.50
CA ALA A 63 0.04 -10.11 12.32
C ALA A 63 -1.09 -9.41 11.57
N TYR A 64 -0.76 -8.67 10.50
CA TYR A 64 -1.74 -8.04 9.60
C TYR A 64 -2.50 -9.10 8.80
N THR A 65 -1.80 -10.12 8.28
CA THR A 65 -2.37 -11.15 7.40
C THR A 65 -2.84 -12.41 8.12
N SER A 66 -2.54 -12.57 9.41
CA SER A 66 -2.87 -13.78 10.15
C SER A 66 -3.11 -13.52 11.64
N VAL A 67 -4.19 -14.10 12.16
CA VAL A 67 -4.50 -14.15 13.60
C VAL A 67 -3.74 -15.25 14.34
N THR A 68 -3.02 -16.11 13.62
CA THR A 68 -2.19 -17.21 14.17
C THR A 68 -0.70 -16.95 13.95
N PHE A 69 -0.26 -15.68 14.07
CA PHE A 69 1.15 -15.31 13.94
C PHE A 69 1.86 -15.35 15.31
N PRO A 70 2.68 -16.38 15.62
CA PRO A 70 3.15 -16.63 16.98
C PRO A 70 4.37 -15.80 17.37
N TYR A 71 4.48 -15.47 18.67
CA TYR A 71 5.66 -14.90 19.30
C TYR A 71 5.79 -15.40 20.75
N TYR A 72 6.97 -15.27 21.37
CA TYR A 72 7.17 -15.57 22.78
C TYR A 72 6.87 -14.34 23.64
N SER A 73 6.23 -14.56 24.80
CA SER A 73 5.96 -13.49 25.77
C SER A 73 7.19 -12.62 26.03
N LEU A 74 7.00 -11.30 26.08
CA LEU A 74 8.09 -10.35 26.34
C LEU A 74 8.71 -10.49 27.75
N GLN A 75 8.13 -11.31 28.63
CA GLN A 75 8.70 -11.63 29.94
C GLN A 75 9.78 -12.73 29.86
N SER A 76 9.80 -13.55 28.79
CA SER A 76 10.83 -14.58 28.57
C SER A 76 12.08 -14.05 27.85
N ILE A 77 12.23 -12.72 27.77
CA ILE A 77 13.25 -12.03 26.96
C ILE A 77 14.70 -12.30 27.41
N GLY A 78 14.92 -12.73 28.66
CA GLY A 78 16.25 -13.07 29.16
C GLY A 78 16.77 -14.44 28.71
N GLU A 79 15.91 -15.29 28.13
CA GLU A 79 16.20 -16.70 27.87
C GLU A 79 16.29 -17.05 26.38
N VAL A 80 15.98 -16.10 25.48
CA VAL A 80 16.04 -16.30 24.02
C VAL A 80 17.44 -15.93 23.51
N PRO A 81 18.27 -16.89 23.04
CA PRO A 81 19.58 -16.58 22.48
C PRO A 81 19.45 -15.74 21.20
N ASP A 82 20.42 -14.88 20.94
CA ASP A 82 20.55 -14.16 19.66
C ASP A 82 20.54 -15.17 18.49
N PRO A 83 19.70 -15.01 17.45
CA PRO A 83 19.60 -15.96 16.34
C PRO A 83 20.91 -16.16 15.62
N GLU A 84 21.76 -15.14 15.55
CA GLU A 84 23.06 -15.24 14.90
C GLU A 84 24.03 -16.06 15.75
N ILE A 85 23.95 -15.94 17.08
CA ILE A 85 24.71 -16.78 18.02
C ILE A 85 24.19 -18.21 17.96
N ARG A 86 22.87 -18.42 18.02
CA ARG A 86 22.24 -19.73 17.92
C ARG A 86 22.55 -20.41 16.60
N ASP A 87 22.41 -19.70 15.48
CA ASP A 87 22.63 -20.26 14.15
C ASP A 87 24.13 -20.49 13.91
N LYS A 88 25.03 -19.67 14.47
CA LYS A 88 26.48 -19.95 14.51
C LYS A 88 26.82 -21.15 15.38
N GLU A 89 26.16 -21.35 16.52
CA GLU A 89 26.35 -22.52 17.38
C GLU A 89 25.84 -23.80 16.70
N ILE A 90 24.68 -23.74 16.04
CA ILE A 90 24.13 -24.82 15.21
C ILE A 90 25.08 -25.12 14.06
N ALA A 91 25.51 -24.10 13.31
CA ALA A 91 26.41 -24.25 12.17
C ALA A 91 27.79 -24.75 12.61
N LYS A 92 28.33 -24.30 13.75
CA LYS A 92 29.58 -24.79 14.34
C LYS A 92 29.45 -26.26 14.76
N ALA A 93 28.35 -26.61 15.43
CA ALA A 93 28.04 -28.00 15.78
C ALA A 93 27.82 -28.91 14.55
N GLU A 94 27.41 -28.34 13.40
CA GLU A 94 27.29 -29.04 12.11
C GLU A 94 28.62 -29.15 11.35
N LYS A 95 29.51 -28.16 11.47
CA LYS A 95 30.79 -28.06 10.75
C LYS A 95 31.91 -28.88 11.40
N ASP A 96 31.87 -29.04 12.72
CA ASP A 96 32.90 -29.74 13.50
C ASP A 96 32.85 -31.28 13.42
N PHE A 97 32.05 -31.91 12.54
CA PHE A 97 31.76 -33.36 12.67
C PHE A 97 31.76 -34.21 11.39
N ASN A 98 32.32 -35.41 11.54
CA ASN A 98 32.61 -36.39 10.48
C ASN A 98 31.33 -37.06 9.91
N ARG A 99 31.25 -37.19 8.57
CA ARG A 99 30.04 -37.56 7.79
C ARG A 99 29.36 -38.86 8.24
N LYS A 100 30.12 -39.86 8.74
CA LYS A 100 29.59 -41.15 9.25
C LYS A 100 28.90 -41.06 10.62
N GLN A 101 29.26 -40.08 11.45
CA GLN A 101 28.61 -39.84 12.74
C GLN A 101 27.29 -39.06 12.57
N LYS A 102 27.14 -38.34 11.44
CA LYS A 102 26.01 -37.47 11.12
C LYS A 102 24.68 -38.22 11.07
N ASP A 103 24.62 -39.40 10.46
CA ASP A 103 23.37 -40.18 10.38
C ASP A 103 23.02 -40.91 11.68
N LYS A 104 24.03 -41.36 12.43
CA LYS A 104 23.83 -42.03 13.72
C LYS A 104 23.39 -41.02 14.80
N ASN A 105 24.05 -39.86 14.84
CA ASN A 105 23.69 -38.76 15.75
C ASN A 105 22.47 -37.98 15.28
N ARG A 106 22.09 -37.99 13.99
CA ARG A 106 20.81 -37.42 13.54
C ARG A 106 19.62 -38.24 14.05
N LYS A 107 19.69 -39.57 13.94
CA LYS A 107 18.70 -40.48 14.54
C LYS A 107 18.70 -40.39 16.07
N GLN A 108 19.87 -40.18 16.68
CA GLN A 108 19.99 -40.01 18.14
C GLN A 108 19.56 -38.61 18.61
N ARG A 109 19.75 -37.54 17.83
CA ARG A 109 19.28 -36.16 18.11
C ARG A 109 17.79 -35.96 17.81
N GLU A 110 17.20 -36.80 16.96
CA GLU A 110 15.75 -36.93 16.83
C GLU A 110 15.14 -37.59 18.09
N LEU A 111 15.94 -38.36 18.84
CA LEU A 111 15.57 -39.03 20.10
C LEU A 111 16.01 -38.26 21.36
N GLU A 112 17.06 -37.43 21.28
CA GLU A 112 17.51 -36.56 22.36
C GLU A 112 16.55 -35.37 22.50
N PRO A 113 16.12 -35.03 23.71
CA PRO A 113 15.36 -33.81 23.93
C PRO A 113 16.23 -32.63 23.51
N LYS A 114 15.82 -31.92 22.45
CA LYS A 114 16.43 -30.64 22.03
C LYS A 114 16.56 -29.76 23.27
N PRO A 115 17.65 -28.99 23.44
CA PRO A 115 17.81 -28.11 24.59
C PRO A 115 16.55 -27.28 24.74
N GLN A 116 15.77 -27.58 25.77
CA GLN A 116 14.63 -26.79 26.19
C GLN A 116 15.24 -25.52 26.79
N TYR A 117 15.56 -24.55 25.92
CA TYR A 117 15.34 -23.17 26.32
C TYR A 117 13.91 -23.15 26.85
N ALA A 118 13.68 -22.56 28.03
CA ALA A 118 12.33 -22.30 28.47
C ALA A 118 11.73 -21.31 27.46
N LEU A 119 11.21 -21.86 26.36
CA LEU A 119 10.53 -21.12 25.33
C LEU A 119 9.38 -20.47 26.09
N GLY A 120 9.40 -19.15 26.18
CA GLY A 120 8.40 -18.41 26.92
C GLY A 120 6.99 -18.77 26.49
N ASP A 121 6.02 -18.35 27.28
CA ASP A 121 4.62 -18.59 26.92
C ASP A 121 4.34 -18.10 25.49
N LEU A 122 3.96 -19.02 24.61
CA LEU A 122 3.63 -18.74 23.23
C LEU A 122 2.35 -17.90 23.19
N ARG A 123 2.39 -16.79 22.45
CA ARG A 123 1.27 -15.88 22.26
C ARG A 123 1.05 -15.61 20.78
N TRP A 124 -0.12 -15.09 20.44
CA TRP A 124 -0.49 -14.70 19.09
C TRP A 124 -0.44 -13.18 18.96
N CYS A 125 0.21 -12.69 17.91
CA CYS A 125 0.34 -11.25 17.69
C CYS A 125 -1.04 -10.61 17.56
N ALA A 126 -1.25 -9.47 18.23
CA ALA A 126 -2.47 -8.67 18.21
C ALA A 126 -3.76 -9.36 18.70
N VAL A 127 -3.70 -10.62 19.15
CA VAL A 127 -4.88 -11.41 19.56
C VAL A 127 -4.74 -11.83 21.02
N SER A 128 -5.71 -11.44 21.83
CA SER A 128 -5.78 -11.75 23.26
C SER A 128 -7.13 -12.35 23.68
N SER A 129 -8.15 -12.22 22.85
CA SER A 129 -9.52 -12.61 23.13
C SER A 129 -10.30 -12.91 21.85
N ASP A 130 -11.48 -13.54 21.97
CA ASP A 130 -12.38 -13.77 20.84
C ASP A 130 -12.87 -12.45 20.20
N ALA A 131 -12.92 -11.36 20.99
CA ALA A 131 -13.27 -10.04 20.46
C ALA A 131 -12.26 -9.54 19.41
N ASP A 132 -10.98 -9.91 19.54
CA ASP A 132 -9.95 -9.59 18.54
C ASP A 132 -10.15 -10.38 17.23
N LEU A 133 -10.75 -11.58 17.30
CA LEU A 133 -11.10 -12.38 16.12
C LEU A 133 -12.31 -11.79 15.38
N TYR A 134 -13.30 -11.28 16.12
CA TYR A 134 -14.43 -10.57 15.52
C TYR A 134 -13.99 -9.24 14.90
N GLU A 135 -13.07 -8.51 15.53
CA GLU A 135 -12.45 -7.32 14.94
C GLU A 135 -11.75 -7.67 13.63
N TYR A 136 -10.91 -8.72 13.63
CA TYR A 136 -10.22 -9.18 12.43
C TYR A 136 -11.19 -9.52 11.29
N ALA A 137 -12.24 -10.30 11.58
CA ALA A 137 -13.24 -10.67 10.58
C ALA A 137 -14.01 -9.45 10.05
N PHE A 138 -14.31 -8.47 10.92
CA PHE A 138 -14.94 -7.22 10.53
C PHE A 138 -14.04 -6.37 9.62
N ALA A 139 -12.78 -6.20 10.03
CA ALA A 139 -11.77 -5.46 9.27
C ALA A 139 -11.54 -6.10 7.90
N ASP A 140 -11.31 -7.42 7.86
CA ASP A 140 -11.13 -8.16 6.61
C ASP A 140 -12.34 -8.00 5.68
N LEU A 141 -13.56 -8.15 6.21
CA LEU A 141 -14.77 -8.10 5.40
C LEU A 141 -15.05 -6.71 4.84
N LEU A 142 -14.95 -5.65 5.65
CA LEU A 142 -15.47 -4.32 5.29
C LEU A 142 -14.41 -3.25 5.06
N VAL A 143 -13.18 -3.44 5.54
CA VAL A 143 -12.17 -2.39 5.63
C VAL A 143 -10.94 -2.74 4.79
N ASP A 144 -10.28 -3.85 5.10
CA ASP A 144 -9.00 -4.24 4.53
C ASP A 144 -9.13 -4.49 3.02
N ASN A 145 -8.19 -3.94 2.28
CA ASN A 145 -8.21 -3.83 0.81
C ASN A 145 -9.36 -2.99 0.23
N LYS A 146 -10.54 -2.91 0.84
CA LYS A 146 -11.69 -2.16 0.33
C LYS A 146 -11.44 -0.66 0.40
N MET A 147 -10.87 -0.19 1.51
CA MET A 147 -10.57 1.24 1.72
C MET A 147 -9.39 1.69 0.84
N ARG A 148 -8.37 0.83 0.71
CA ARG A 148 -7.25 1.04 -0.24
C ARG A 148 -7.74 1.12 -1.68
N THR A 149 -8.58 0.18 -2.10
CA THR A 149 -9.17 0.14 -3.44
C THR A 149 -10.04 1.37 -3.70
N LEU A 150 -10.86 1.79 -2.73
CA LEU A 150 -11.66 3.00 -2.83
C LEU A 150 -10.78 4.24 -2.98
N PHE A 151 -9.77 4.39 -2.12
CA PHE A 151 -8.85 5.52 -2.17
C PHE A 151 -8.07 5.57 -3.49
N SER A 152 -7.63 4.43 -4.02
CA SER A 152 -7.04 4.32 -5.37
C SER A 152 -8.00 4.77 -6.47
N MET A 153 -9.25 4.31 -6.45
CA MET A 153 -10.27 4.74 -7.42
C MET A 153 -10.47 6.25 -7.37
N LEU A 154 -10.55 6.84 -6.16
CA LEU A 154 -10.71 8.27 -5.96
C LEU A 154 -9.48 9.08 -6.42
N PHE A 155 -8.29 8.50 -6.33
CA PHE A 155 -7.07 9.09 -6.89
C PHE A 155 -7.16 9.19 -8.42
N GLY A 156 -7.47 8.08 -9.09
CA GLY A 156 -7.68 8.05 -10.54
C GLY A 156 -8.80 8.99 -11.00
N ALA A 157 -9.92 9.00 -10.27
CA ALA A 157 -11.01 9.96 -10.48
C ALA A 157 -10.54 11.43 -10.37
N GLY A 158 -9.64 11.71 -9.42
CA GLY A 158 -9.02 13.02 -9.25
C GLY A 158 -8.20 13.49 -10.46
N VAL A 159 -7.56 12.56 -11.19
CA VAL A 159 -6.83 12.88 -12.44
C VAL A 159 -7.78 13.39 -13.52
N ILE A 160 -8.95 12.77 -13.68
CA ILE A 160 -10.00 13.23 -14.61
C ILE A 160 -10.49 14.63 -14.19
N LEU A 161 -10.84 14.80 -12.92
CA LEU A 161 -11.39 16.05 -12.39
C LEU A 161 -10.44 17.23 -12.59
N MET A 162 -9.14 17.04 -12.36
CA MET A 162 -8.15 18.10 -12.58
C MET A 162 -8.01 18.46 -14.06
N ALA A 163 -8.06 17.47 -14.95
CA ALA A 163 -7.95 17.70 -16.39
C ALA A 163 -9.14 18.52 -16.94
N ASP A 164 -10.35 18.31 -16.40
CA ASP A 164 -11.55 19.05 -16.82
C ASP A 164 -11.58 20.50 -16.32
N HIS A 165 -11.04 20.80 -15.13
CA HIS A 165 -10.95 22.17 -14.60
C HIS A 165 -9.95 23.07 -15.34
N SER A 166 -9.12 22.51 -16.23
CA SER A 166 -8.06 23.26 -16.92
C SER A 166 -8.44 23.71 -18.34
N LYS A 167 -9.73 23.69 -18.71
CA LYS A 167 -10.22 24.07 -20.05
C LYS A 167 -10.23 25.60 -20.34
N GLY A 168 -9.34 26.36 -19.69
CA GLY A 168 -9.02 27.76 -20.03
C GLY A 168 -7.67 27.83 -20.77
N LYS A 169 -7.62 28.55 -21.89
CA LYS A 169 -6.54 28.56 -22.92
C LYS A 169 -5.10 28.90 -22.44
N ARG A 170 -4.85 29.11 -21.14
CA ARG A 170 -3.55 29.55 -20.60
C ARG A 170 -2.82 28.53 -19.72
N ASN A 171 -3.46 27.43 -19.32
CA ASN A 171 -2.83 26.41 -18.48
C ASN A 171 -2.39 25.19 -19.29
N ARG A 172 -1.17 24.68 -19.03
CA ARG A 172 -0.68 23.39 -19.53
C ARG A 172 -1.07 22.28 -18.53
N PRO A 173 -2.26 21.64 -18.65
CA PRO A 173 -2.75 20.71 -17.64
C PRO A 173 -1.85 19.49 -17.44
N GLY A 174 -1.16 19.03 -18.48
CA GLY A 174 -0.22 17.92 -18.37
C GLY A 174 0.99 18.28 -17.54
N TRP A 175 1.58 19.45 -17.79
CA TRP A 175 2.72 19.94 -17.01
C TRP A 175 2.39 20.05 -15.52
N LEU A 176 1.22 20.61 -15.19
CA LEU A 176 0.75 20.70 -13.81
C LEU A 176 0.54 19.31 -13.19
N HIS A 177 -0.01 18.34 -13.92
CA HIS A 177 -0.15 16.96 -13.45
C HIS A 177 1.19 16.36 -13.04
N TYR A 178 2.17 16.37 -13.93
CA TYR A 178 3.47 15.75 -13.66
C TYR A 178 4.23 16.45 -12.52
N ARG A 179 4.09 17.77 -12.38
CA ARG A 179 4.63 18.50 -11.22
C ARG A 179 3.96 18.10 -9.91
N ARG A 180 2.64 17.89 -9.91
CA ARG A 180 1.91 17.37 -8.73
C ARG A 180 2.41 15.98 -8.35
N MET A 181 2.58 15.10 -9.32
CA MET A 181 3.08 13.75 -9.10
C MET A 181 4.52 13.76 -8.61
N PHE A 182 5.39 14.61 -9.18
CA PHE A 182 6.77 14.76 -8.70
C PHE A 182 6.83 15.14 -7.22
N TRP A 183 6.10 16.19 -6.79
CA TRP A 183 6.11 16.57 -5.38
C TRP A 183 5.40 15.55 -4.49
N LEU A 184 4.44 14.80 -5.02
CA LEU A 184 3.81 13.71 -4.27
C LEU A 184 4.77 12.53 -4.10
N LEU A 185 5.62 12.21 -5.10
CA LEU A 185 6.72 11.25 -4.96
C LEU A 185 7.71 11.68 -3.87
N VAL A 186 8.10 12.97 -3.85
CA VAL A 186 9.01 13.50 -2.82
C VAL A 186 8.38 13.40 -1.43
N LEU A 187 7.11 13.75 -1.28
CA LEU A 187 6.39 13.63 -0.01
C LEU A 187 6.23 12.16 0.41
N GLY A 188 5.95 11.25 -0.52
CA GLY A 188 5.88 9.81 -0.25
C GLY A 188 7.22 9.22 0.15
N ALA A 189 8.31 9.57 -0.54
CA ALA A 189 9.66 9.16 -0.15
C ALA A 189 10.02 9.67 1.25
N ALA A 190 9.74 10.94 1.54
CA ALA A 190 9.95 11.51 2.86
C ALA A 190 9.11 10.79 3.93
N HIS A 191 7.84 10.52 3.67
CA HIS A 191 6.98 9.76 4.58
C HIS A 191 7.49 8.33 4.81
N GLY A 192 7.84 7.62 3.74
CA GLY A 192 8.39 6.25 3.79
C GLY A 192 9.64 6.14 4.64
N TYR A 193 10.66 6.94 4.32
CA TYR A 193 11.95 6.89 4.98
C TYR A 193 11.93 7.51 6.38
N LEU A 194 11.14 8.57 6.61
CA LEU A 194 11.17 9.33 7.86
C LEU A 194 10.08 8.93 8.86
N LEU A 195 8.91 8.46 8.42
CA LEU A 195 7.78 8.10 9.30
C LEU A 195 7.39 6.61 9.34
N TRP A 196 7.13 5.95 8.21
CA TRP A 196 6.64 4.56 8.23
C TRP A 196 6.76 3.84 6.88
N THR A 197 7.04 2.53 6.89
CA THR A 197 7.28 1.73 5.68
C THR A 197 6.04 1.49 4.80
N GLY A 198 4.84 1.64 5.33
CA GLY A 198 3.59 1.44 4.58
C GLY A 198 3.13 2.67 3.77
N ASP A 199 4.05 3.51 3.30
CA ASP A 199 3.71 4.64 2.43
C ASP A 199 2.95 4.19 1.18
N ILE A 200 1.92 4.95 0.83
CA ILE A 200 1.13 4.74 -0.39
C ILE A 200 1.27 5.90 -1.37
N LEU A 201 1.78 7.05 -0.93
CA LEU A 201 1.86 8.26 -1.71
C LEU A 201 2.88 8.11 -2.85
N PHE A 202 4.02 7.48 -2.58
CA PHE A 202 5.05 7.21 -3.58
C PHE A 202 4.49 6.32 -4.70
N ALA A 203 3.92 5.17 -4.35
CA ALA A 203 3.30 4.25 -5.30
C ALA A 203 2.23 4.96 -6.14
N TYR A 204 1.35 5.74 -5.51
CA TYR A 204 0.27 6.43 -6.20
C TYR A 204 0.79 7.51 -7.15
N ALA A 205 1.83 8.23 -6.74
CA ALA A 205 2.45 9.23 -7.58
C ALA A 205 3.17 8.61 -8.79
N ALA A 206 3.87 7.48 -8.58
CA ALA A 206 4.52 6.71 -9.65
C ALA A 206 3.51 6.23 -10.70
N ILE A 207 2.42 5.60 -10.27
CA ILE A 207 1.33 5.16 -11.16
C ILE A 207 0.66 6.38 -11.83
N GLY A 208 0.51 7.47 -11.08
CA GLY A 208 -0.01 8.74 -11.57
C GLY A 208 0.73 9.28 -12.80
N LEU A 209 2.04 9.04 -12.93
CA LEU A 209 2.80 9.38 -14.14
C LEU A 209 2.24 8.69 -15.39
N TRP A 210 1.80 7.44 -15.26
CA TRP A 210 1.26 6.62 -16.34
C TRP A 210 -0.25 6.83 -16.59
N LEU A 211 -1.00 7.33 -15.60
CA LEU A 211 -2.45 7.52 -15.72
C LEU A 211 -2.85 8.69 -16.62
N TYR A 212 -2.04 9.75 -16.68
CA TYR A 212 -2.45 10.99 -17.34
C TYR A 212 -2.83 10.84 -18.82
N PRO A 213 -2.10 10.08 -19.66
CA PRO A 213 -2.50 9.83 -21.05
C PRO A 213 -3.87 9.13 -21.17
N LEU A 214 -4.20 8.22 -20.25
CA LEU A 214 -5.43 7.41 -20.28
C LEU A 214 -6.69 8.26 -20.14
N ARG A 215 -6.59 9.49 -19.61
CA ARG A 215 -7.72 10.40 -19.46
C ARG A 215 -8.47 10.70 -20.77
N LYS A 216 -7.83 10.51 -21.93
CA LYS A 216 -8.44 10.73 -23.25
C LYS A 216 -9.36 9.57 -23.67
N LEU A 217 -9.21 8.38 -23.07
CA LEU A 217 -10.01 7.21 -23.39
C LEU A 217 -11.47 7.39 -22.96
N ARG A 218 -12.40 6.80 -23.72
CA ARG A 218 -13.83 6.75 -23.33
C ARG A 218 -14.02 5.84 -22.11
N ALA A 219 -15.09 6.06 -21.33
CA ALA A 219 -15.36 5.28 -20.11
C ALA A 219 -15.34 3.76 -20.35
N ARG A 220 -15.94 3.26 -21.43
CA ARG A 220 -15.92 1.82 -21.77
C ARG A 220 -14.53 1.22 -21.93
N TRP A 221 -13.58 1.98 -22.48
CA TRP A 221 -12.19 1.51 -22.68
C TRP A 221 -11.40 1.58 -21.37
N LEU A 222 -11.70 2.56 -20.51
CA LEU A 222 -11.15 2.59 -19.15
C LEU A 222 -11.69 1.41 -18.32
N CYS A 223 -12.98 1.06 -18.44
CA CYS A 223 -13.52 -0.15 -17.81
C CYS A 223 -12.81 -1.41 -18.32
N ALA A 224 -12.70 -1.58 -19.64
CA ALA A 224 -12.04 -2.74 -20.23
C ALA A 224 -10.57 -2.85 -19.80
N LEU A 225 -9.84 -1.73 -19.79
CA LEU A 225 -8.44 -1.69 -19.34
C LEU A 225 -8.32 -1.99 -17.84
N GLY A 226 -9.14 -1.36 -17.00
CA GLY A 226 -9.12 -1.59 -15.55
C GLY A 226 -9.45 -3.04 -15.19
N LEU A 227 -10.47 -3.64 -15.83
CA LEU A 227 -10.80 -5.05 -15.64
C LEU A 227 -9.71 -5.97 -16.20
N GLY A 228 -9.13 -5.67 -17.37
CA GLY A 228 -8.02 -6.45 -17.93
C GLY A 228 -6.77 -6.41 -17.04
N LEU A 229 -6.47 -5.25 -16.45
CA LEU A 229 -5.37 -5.10 -15.48
C LEU A 229 -5.64 -5.88 -14.19
N LEU A 230 -6.88 -5.94 -13.70
CA LEU A 230 -7.26 -6.79 -12.57
C LEU A 230 -7.09 -8.28 -12.88
N LEU A 231 -7.46 -8.71 -14.08
CA LEU A 231 -7.35 -10.12 -14.51
C LEU A 231 -5.90 -10.59 -14.70
N THR A 232 -4.97 -9.68 -14.99
CA THR A 232 -3.56 -10.02 -15.26
C THR A 232 -2.88 -10.71 -14.08
N PRO A 233 -2.85 -10.12 -12.87
CA PRO A 233 -2.26 -10.78 -11.71
C PRO A 233 -3.09 -11.98 -11.22
N LEU A 234 -4.40 -12.06 -11.50
CA LEU A 234 -5.19 -13.27 -11.28
C LEU A 234 -4.78 -14.42 -12.19
N ALA A 235 -4.46 -14.14 -13.46
CA ALA A 235 -3.92 -15.14 -14.37
C ALA A 235 -2.53 -15.62 -13.91
N ILE A 236 -1.65 -14.69 -13.51
CA ILE A 236 -0.34 -15.05 -12.93
C ILE A 236 -0.52 -15.96 -11.72
N ALA A 237 -1.41 -15.58 -10.80
CA ALA A 237 -1.74 -16.39 -9.62
C ALA A 237 -2.24 -17.79 -10.01
N TRP A 238 -3.10 -17.91 -11.02
CA TRP A 238 -3.59 -19.21 -11.47
C TRP A 238 -2.48 -20.17 -11.95
N PHE A 239 -1.52 -19.64 -12.73
CA PHE A 239 -0.44 -20.43 -13.33
C PHE A 239 0.77 -20.65 -12.42
N ALA A 240 1.06 -19.73 -11.49
CA ALA A 240 2.26 -19.78 -10.65
C ALA A 240 2.42 -21.10 -9.86
N PRO A 241 1.38 -21.72 -9.27
CA PRO A 241 1.52 -22.99 -8.57
C PRO A 241 1.97 -24.15 -9.48
N ASN A 242 1.58 -24.15 -10.77
CA ASN A 242 2.04 -25.18 -11.71
C ASN A 242 3.56 -25.08 -11.94
N VAL A 243 4.08 -23.86 -12.02
CA VAL A 243 5.52 -23.63 -12.18
C VAL A 243 6.25 -24.08 -10.91
N ILE A 244 5.72 -23.76 -9.72
CA ILE A 244 6.31 -24.19 -8.45
C ILE A 244 6.29 -25.72 -8.32
N GLU A 245 5.19 -26.37 -8.68
CA GLU A 245 5.09 -27.84 -8.68
C GLU A 245 6.06 -28.47 -9.69
N TRP A 246 6.16 -27.92 -10.89
CA TRP A 246 7.12 -28.35 -11.90
C TRP A 246 8.57 -28.21 -11.42
N VAL A 247 8.93 -27.10 -10.78
CA VAL A 247 10.26 -26.91 -10.15
C VAL A 247 10.50 -27.96 -9.06
N LYS A 248 9.50 -28.22 -8.21
CA LYS A 248 9.62 -29.22 -7.14
C LYS A 248 9.79 -30.64 -7.69
N GLU A 249 9.03 -31.00 -8.72
CA GLU A 249 9.09 -32.32 -9.35
C GLU A 249 10.45 -32.55 -10.02
N LYS A 250 10.87 -31.62 -10.88
CA LYS A 250 12.14 -31.75 -11.60
C LYS A 250 13.35 -31.63 -10.67
N GLY A 251 13.33 -30.68 -9.72
CA GLY A 251 14.41 -30.54 -8.76
C GLY A 251 14.58 -31.75 -7.84
N ARG A 252 13.47 -32.41 -7.45
CA ARG A 252 13.51 -33.67 -6.69
C ARG A 252 14.10 -34.81 -7.52
N ALA A 253 13.72 -34.94 -8.80
CA ALA A 253 14.28 -35.96 -9.69
C ALA A 253 15.81 -35.78 -9.86
N VAL A 254 16.28 -34.54 -10.02
CA VAL A 254 17.72 -34.23 -10.06
C VAL A 254 18.40 -34.62 -8.75
N GLU A 255 17.80 -34.30 -7.59
CA GLU A 255 18.35 -34.68 -6.29
C GLU A 255 18.44 -36.20 -6.11
N GLN A 256 17.41 -36.95 -6.50
CA GLN A 256 17.38 -38.42 -6.44
C GLN A 256 18.44 -39.07 -7.33
N ASN A 257 18.66 -38.52 -8.53
CA ASN A 257 19.71 -39.02 -9.43
C ASN A 257 21.10 -38.81 -8.83
N LEU A 258 21.36 -37.64 -8.25
CA LEU A 258 22.63 -37.37 -7.56
C LEU A 258 22.84 -38.30 -6.36
N GLU A 259 21.80 -38.55 -5.56
CA GLU A 259 21.87 -39.51 -4.45
C GLU A 259 22.13 -40.95 -4.92
N ALA A 260 21.58 -41.35 -6.08
CA ALA A 260 21.81 -42.66 -6.67
C ALA A 260 23.25 -42.82 -7.17
N ILE A 261 23.79 -41.80 -7.84
CA ILE A 261 25.19 -41.75 -8.28
C ILE A 261 26.11 -41.86 -7.06
N GLU A 262 25.85 -41.06 -6.02
CA GLU A 262 26.66 -41.09 -4.79
C GLU A 262 26.66 -42.47 -4.12
N LYS A 263 25.50 -43.13 -4.04
CA LYS A 263 25.39 -44.50 -3.52
C LYS A 263 26.15 -45.50 -4.38
N GLN A 264 26.03 -45.41 -5.69
CA GLN A 264 26.73 -46.31 -6.61
C GLN A 264 28.25 -46.16 -6.52
N THR A 265 28.76 -44.92 -6.38
CA THR A 265 30.18 -44.64 -6.15
C THR A 265 30.66 -45.11 -4.78
N ALA A 266 29.80 -45.04 -3.75
CA ALA A 266 30.12 -45.54 -2.41
C ALA A 266 30.16 -47.07 -2.33
N GLU A 267 29.30 -47.76 -3.10
CA GLU A 267 29.24 -49.23 -3.17
C GLU A 267 30.35 -49.82 -4.05
N ASN A 268 30.71 -49.12 -5.14
CA ASN A 268 31.83 -49.49 -6.02
C ASN A 268 32.89 -48.38 -6.03
N PRO A 269 33.71 -48.26 -4.97
CA PRO A 269 34.80 -47.29 -4.96
C PRO A 269 35.78 -47.64 -6.09
N PRO A 270 36.32 -46.64 -6.81
CA PRO A 270 37.17 -46.89 -7.96
C PRO A 270 38.39 -47.77 -7.58
N THR A 271 38.53 -48.92 -8.24
CA THR A 271 39.67 -49.82 -8.07
C THR A 271 40.85 -49.36 -8.91
N SER A 272 41.64 -48.42 -8.37
CA SER A 272 43.12 -48.31 -8.50
C SER A 272 43.57 -46.86 -8.26
N PRO A 273 44.61 -46.63 -7.44
CA PRO A 273 45.33 -45.36 -7.42
C PRO A 273 46.31 -45.35 -8.60
N ASP A 274 45.91 -44.83 -9.76
CA ASP A 274 46.89 -44.39 -10.74
C ASP A 274 47.45 -43.04 -10.25
N ASN A 275 48.64 -43.07 -9.65
CA ASN A 275 49.33 -41.93 -9.03
C ASN A 275 49.84 -40.89 -10.05
N SER A 276 49.20 -40.76 -11.21
CA SER A 276 49.62 -39.85 -12.28
C SER A 276 48.66 -38.68 -12.53
N ALA A 277 47.53 -38.59 -11.82
CA ALA A 277 46.64 -37.43 -11.84
C ALA A 277 46.48 -36.83 -10.43
N PRO A 278 46.41 -35.49 -10.27
CA PRO A 278 46.26 -34.86 -8.95
C PRO A 278 45.01 -35.39 -8.24
N GLN A 279 45.16 -35.71 -6.95
CA GLN A 279 44.09 -36.21 -6.09
C GLN A 279 42.97 -35.17 -5.87
N GLU A 280 42.01 -35.10 -6.78
CA GLU A 280 40.69 -34.54 -6.51
C GLU A 280 39.80 -35.62 -5.90
N SER A 281 39.99 -35.88 -4.61
CA SER A 281 39.19 -36.83 -3.83
C SER A 281 38.24 -36.10 -2.88
N ALA A 282 37.23 -35.48 -3.47
CA ALA A 282 35.93 -35.27 -2.83
C ALA A 282 34.91 -35.24 -3.97
N VAL A 283 34.06 -36.26 -4.06
CA VAL A 283 32.92 -36.30 -4.98
C VAL A 283 31.89 -35.26 -4.51
N GLU A 284 32.19 -33.98 -4.75
CA GLU A 284 31.14 -33.05 -5.16
C GLU A 284 30.98 -33.28 -6.66
N PRO A 285 29.76 -33.53 -7.19
CA PRO A 285 29.57 -33.48 -8.63
C PRO A 285 30.11 -32.14 -9.10
N GLU A 286 31.10 -32.17 -10.00
CA GLU A 286 31.68 -30.96 -10.56
C GLU A 286 30.50 -30.10 -11.03
N LYS A 287 30.39 -28.85 -10.54
CA LYS A 287 29.26 -27.95 -10.87
C LYS A 287 29.04 -27.79 -12.38
N ASP A 288 30.02 -28.20 -13.17
CA ASP A 288 30.09 -28.15 -14.61
C ASP A 288 29.44 -29.37 -15.33
N GLU A 289 29.08 -30.45 -14.63
CA GLU A 289 28.39 -31.62 -15.23
C GLU A 289 26.85 -31.48 -15.24
N LEU A 290 26.26 -30.65 -14.37
CA LEU A 290 24.82 -30.39 -14.44
C LEU A 290 24.52 -29.42 -15.59
N TYR A 291 23.59 -29.81 -16.48
CA TYR A 291 23.00 -28.85 -17.41
C TYR A 291 22.45 -27.66 -16.60
N TRP A 292 22.73 -26.43 -17.03
CA TRP A 292 22.46 -25.20 -16.25
C TRP A 292 21.02 -25.10 -15.71
N LEU A 293 20.05 -25.70 -16.41
CA LEU A 293 18.65 -25.73 -16.00
C LEU A 293 18.44 -26.67 -14.79
N ASP A 294 19.08 -27.84 -14.77
CA ASP A 294 18.99 -28.79 -13.67
C ASP A 294 19.60 -28.20 -12.40
N ALA A 295 20.70 -27.45 -12.53
CA ALA A 295 21.32 -26.75 -11.41
C ALA A 295 20.36 -25.70 -10.80
N LYS A 296 19.66 -24.94 -11.65
CA LYS A 296 18.64 -23.97 -11.20
C LYS A 296 17.43 -24.66 -10.58
N LEU A 297 16.97 -25.77 -11.14
CA LEU A 297 15.84 -26.54 -10.63
C LEU A 297 16.15 -27.15 -9.27
N LEU A 298 17.34 -27.74 -9.12
CA LEU A 298 17.83 -28.29 -7.85
C LEU A 298 17.97 -27.20 -6.78
N ALA A 299 18.56 -26.06 -7.13
CA ALA A 299 18.69 -24.91 -6.22
C ALA A 299 17.31 -24.39 -5.78
N GLY A 300 16.37 -24.23 -6.72
CA GLY A 300 15.01 -23.80 -6.44
C GLY A 300 14.25 -24.78 -5.54
N TYR A 301 14.34 -26.08 -5.84
CA TYR A 301 13.73 -27.12 -5.02
C TYR A 301 14.33 -27.16 -3.59
N ARG A 302 15.66 -27.13 -3.44
CA ARG A 302 16.31 -27.11 -2.12
C ARG A 302 15.93 -25.87 -1.31
N ALA A 303 15.80 -24.71 -1.95
CA ALA A 303 15.33 -23.49 -1.30
C ALA A 303 13.87 -23.62 -0.82
N LEU A 304 12.97 -24.15 -1.66
CA LEU A 304 11.57 -24.39 -1.30
C LEU A 304 11.42 -25.42 -0.17
N ASP A 305 12.21 -26.48 -0.19
CA ASP A 305 12.20 -27.52 0.83
C ASP A 305 12.78 -27.03 2.15
N ALA A 306 13.87 -26.24 2.11
CA ALA A 306 14.43 -25.58 3.29
C ALA A 306 13.43 -24.62 3.95
N MET A 307 12.68 -23.84 3.16
CA MET A 307 11.61 -22.98 3.69
C MET A 307 10.50 -23.78 4.36
N ARG A 308 10.07 -24.89 3.75
CA ARG A 308 9.04 -25.78 4.33
C ARG A 308 9.49 -26.39 5.66
N LYS A 309 10.74 -26.84 5.75
CA LYS A 309 11.29 -27.52 6.94
C LYS A 309 11.52 -26.58 8.13
N ARG A 310 11.74 -25.28 7.90
CA ARG A 310 12.08 -24.31 8.97
C ARG A 310 10.92 -23.95 9.90
N GLY A 311 9.66 -24.16 9.50
CA GLY A 311 8.47 -23.88 10.33
C GLY A 311 8.33 -22.40 10.75
N PRO A 312 7.32 -22.06 11.56
CA PRO A 312 7.20 -20.73 12.16
C PRO A 312 8.41 -20.43 13.06
N ARG A 313 8.84 -19.17 13.10
CA ARG A 313 9.99 -18.70 13.90
C ARG A 313 9.56 -17.62 14.92
N PRO A 314 8.83 -18.00 15.99
CA PRO A 314 8.35 -17.05 17.01
C PRO A 314 9.50 -16.28 17.68
N ASP A 315 10.70 -16.85 17.72
CA ASP A 315 11.93 -16.22 18.19
C ASP A 315 12.28 -14.95 17.39
N LEU A 316 12.22 -15.00 16.06
CA LEU A 316 12.52 -13.84 15.21
C LEU A 316 11.48 -12.75 15.37
N VAL A 317 10.21 -13.13 15.51
CA VAL A 317 9.10 -12.20 15.75
C VAL A 317 9.28 -11.48 17.08
N THR A 318 9.68 -12.21 18.13
CA THR A 318 9.94 -11.64 19.46
C THR A 318 11.11 -10.65 19.43
N LEU A 319 12.16 -10.95 18.67
CA LEU A 319 13.30 -10.06 18.50
C LEU A 319 12.98 -8.83 17.69
N ASP A 320 12.16 -8.94 16.64
CA ASP A 320 11.65 -7.78 15.91
C ASP A 320 10.85 -6.86 16.83
N ILE A 321 9.93 -7.41 17.64
CA ILE A 321 9.18 -6.63 18.63
C ILE A 321 10.13 -5.90 19.58
N ARG A 322 11.17 -6.58 20.09
CA ARG A 322 12.16 -5.96 20.98
C ARG A 322 12.92 -4.85 20.26
N LYS A 323 13.43 -5.11 19.06
CA LYS A 323 14.16 -4.15 18.24
C LYS A 323 13.34 -2.89 18.03
N GLN A 324 12.09 -3.03 17.59
CA GLN A 324 11.18 -1.91 17.33
C GLN A 324 10.90 -1.07 18.59
N ARG A 325 10.89 -1.68 19.78
CA ARG A 325 10.71 -0.97 21.06
C ARG A 325 11.96 -0.29 21.59
N THR A 326 13.16 -0.73 21.21
CA THR A 326 14.43 -0.14 21.69
C THR A 326 15.16 0.70 20.66
N GLN A 327 14.71 0.66 19.40
CA GLN A 327 15.29 1.35 18.27
C GLN A 327 15.28 2.87 18.47
N THR A 328 16.40 3.50 18.13
CA THR A 328 16.51 4.96 17.99
C THR A 328 15.90 5.45 16.67
N TYR A 329 15.55 6.73 16.60
CA TYR A 329 14.98 7.30 15.37
C TYR A 329 15.91 7.15 14.16
N SER A 330 17.21 7.39 14.33
CA SER A 330 18.22 7.28 13.26
C SER A 330 18.36 5.85 12.75
N GLU A 331 18.38 4.86 13.64
CA GLU A 331 18.41 3.45 13.25
C GLU A 331 17.15 3.10 12.43
N GLY A 332 15.99 3.59 12.85
CA GLY A 332 14.74 3.42 12.12
C GLY A 332 14.75 4.04 10.73
N VAL A 333 15.32 5.24 10.57
CA VAL A 333 15.44 5.86 9.23
C VAL A 333 16.37 5.04 8.32
N VAL A 334 17.51 4.57 8.83
CA VAL A 334 18.47 3.77 8.05
C VAL A 334 17.87 2.43 7.63
N GLU A 335 17.19 1.74 8.54
CA GLU A 335 16.49 0.48 8.25
C GLU A 335 15.47 0.66 7.14
N ARG A 336 14.58 1.65 7.27
CA ARG A 336 13.53 1.90 6.30
C ARG A 336 14.05 2.34 4.94
N PHE A 337 15.17 3.06 4.91
CA PHE A 337 15.83 3.37 3.65
C PHE A 337 16.19 2.09 2.87
N TRP A 338 16.81 1.12 3.54
CA TRP A 338 17.22 -0.14 2.91
C TRP A 338 16.02 -1.04 2.57
N ASP A 339 14.99 -1.05 3.40
CA ASP A 339 13.77 -1.82 3.15
C ASP A 339 12.99 -1.29 1.94
N LEU A 340 12.99 0.03 1.75
CA LEU A 340 12.09 0.67 0.77
C LEU A 340 12.76 0.98 -0.57
N ILE A 341 14.07 1.25 -0.63
CA ILE A 341 14.69 1.79 -1.85
C ILE A 341 14.46 0.90 -3.07
N TRP A 342 14.61 -0.41 -2.92
CA TRP A 342 14.41 -1.36 -4.03
C TRP A 342 12.94 -1.52 -4.40
N ALA A 343 12.05 -1.55 -3.41
CA ALA A 343 10.60 -1.60 -3.64
C ALA A 343 10.13 -0.37 -4.42
N GLN A 344 10.55 0.83 -4.00
CA GLN A 344 10.20 2.09 -4.66
C GLN A 344 10.80 2.21 -6.06
N LEU A 345 12.04 1.76 -6.28
CA LEU A 345 12.61 1.69 -7.63
C LEU A 345 11.81 0.75 -8.54
N ALA A 346 11.32 -0.38 -8.02
CA ALA A 346 10.45 -1.28 -8.76
C ALA A 346 9.06 -0.66 -9.04
N GLU A 347 8.51 0.12 -8.12
CA GLU A 347 7.24 0.84 -8.29
C GLU A 347 7.27 1.92 -9.37
N LEU A 348 8.42 2.57 -9.58
CA LEU A 348 8.61 3.53 -10.68
C LEU A 348 8.52 2.88 -12.06
N ILE A 349 8.78 1.57 -12.15
CA ILE A 349 8.69 0.77 -13.37
C ILE A 349 7.23 0.28 -13.53
N VAL A 350 6.91 -0.29 -14.69
CA VAL A 350 5.58 -0.85 -15.04
C VAL A 350 4.99 -1.80 -13.97
N LEU A 351 5.82 -2.41 -13.10
CA LEU A 351 5.37 -3.31 -12.04
C LEU A 351 4.41 -2.63 -11.06
N GLY A 352 4.67 -1.39 -10.63
CA GLY A 352 3.75 -0.65 -9.75
C GLY A 352 2.39 -0.37 -10.42
N PHE A 353 2.41 -0.07 -11.72
CA PHE A 353 1.20 0.13 -12.52
C PHE A 353 0.38 -1.15 -12.65
N LEU A 354 1.02 -2.31 -12.81
CA LEU A 354 0.33 -3.60 -12.88
C LEU A 354 -0.30 -4.00 -11.53
N ALA A 355 0.38 -3.70 -10.41
CA ALA A 355 -0.10 -4.06 -9.08
C ALA A 355 -1.28 -3.20 -8.60
N LEU A 356 -1.21 -1.87 -8.79
CA LEU A 356 -2.13 -0.92 -8.17
C LEU A 356 -2.81 0.05 -9.17
N GLY A 357 -2.56 -0.10 -10.47
CA GLY A 357 -3.15 0.77 -11.50
C GLY A 357 -4.59 0.41 -11.87
N TRP A 358 -4.99 -0.86 -11.74
CA TRP A 358 -6.34 -1.32 -12.08
C TRP A 358 -7.48 -0.55 -11.36
N PRO A 359 -7.45 -0.29 -10.04
CA PRO A 359 -8.52 0.45 -9.38
C PRO A 359 -8.49 1.92 -9.77
N MET A 360 -7.32 2.51 -10.01
CA MET A 360 -7.22 3.92 -10.43
C MET A 360 -7.83 4.12 -11.82
N VAL A 361 -7.57 3.21 -12.76
CA VAL A 361 -8.16 3.24 -14.10
C VAL A 361 -9.68 3.04 -14.05
N LEU A 362 -10.18 2.11 -13.22
CA LEU A 362 -11.63 1.98 -12.97
C LEU A 362 -12.21 3.26 -12.35
N GLY A 363 -11.48 3.90 -11.45
CA GLY A 363 -11.87 5.16 -10.85
C GLY A 363 -12.02 6.30 -11.87
N MET A 364 -11.13 6.37 -12.85
CA MET A 364 -11.26 7.28 -14.00
C MET A 364 -12.52 6.97 -14.81
N ALA A 365 -12.86 5.70 -15.01
CA ALA A 365 -14.07 5.28 -15.72
C ALA A 365 -15.33 5.70 -14.94
N LEU A 366 -15.40 5.39 -13.65
CA LEU A 366 -16.52 5.70 -12.76
C LEU A 366 -16.76 7.21 -12.61
N MET A 367 -15.69 8.01 -12.62
CA MET A 367 -15.79 9.47 -12.69
C MET A 367 -16.50 9.91 -13.97
N LYS A 368 -16.11 9.38 -15.13
CA LYS A 368 -16.74 9.71 -16.42
C LYS A 368 -18.18 9.20 -16.54
N LEU A 369 -18.52 8.11 -15.85
CA LEU A 369 -19.87 7.58 -15.76
C LEU A 369 -20.76 8.37 -14.77
N GLY A 370 -20.19 9.32 -14.02
CA GLY A 370 -20.92 10.15 -13.06
C GLY A 370 -21.20 9.48 -11.71
N PHE A 371 -20.58 8.32 -11.43
CA PHE A 371 -20.73 7.63 -10.15
C PHE A 371 -20.14 8.46 -9.00
N PHE A 372 -18.94 9.02 -9.18
CA PHE A 372 -18.28 9.86 -8.16
C PHE A 372 -18.71 11.32 -8.15
N THR A 373 -19.41 11.79 -9.18
CA THR A 373 -19.97 13.15 -9.20
C THR A 373 -21.30 13.25 -8.45
N GLY A 374 -21.90 12.11 -8.08
CA GLY A 374 -23.24 12.07 -7.48
C GLY A 374 -24.37 12.18 -8.51
N ASN A 375 -24.09 12.03 -9.80
CA ASN A 375 -25.09 12.23 -10.87
C ASN A 375 -26.07 11.05 -11.02
N TRP A 376 -25.77 9.88 -10.45
CA TRP A 376 -26.69 8.75 -10.49
C TRP A 376 -27.91 8.99 -9.59
N THR A 377 -29.03 8.33 -9.91
CA THR A 377 -30.24 8.45 -9.11
C THR A 377 -30.08 7.79 -7.74
N THR A 378 -30.81 8.29 -6.73
CA THR A 378 -30.81 7.69 -5.38
C THR A 378 -31.23 6.22 -5.41
N LYS A 379 -32.19 5.85 -6.28
CA LYS A 379 -32.60 4.45 -6.48
C LYS A 379 -31.47 3.60 -7.04
N SER A 380 -30.69 4.12 -8.00
CA SER A 380 -29.54 3.41 -8.57
C SER A 380 -28.48 3.12 -7.51
N TYR A 381 -28.11 4.09 -6.67
CA TYR A 381 -27.16 3.85 -5.58
C TYR A 381 -27.70 2.83 -4.56
N GLY A 382 -28.99 2.90 -4.20
CA GLY A 382 -29.60 1.91 -3.30
C GLY A 382 -29.59 0.50 -3.88
N TRP A 383 -29.99 0.35 -5.15
CA TRP A 383 -29.98 -0.94 -5.85
C TRP A 383 -28.58 -1.57 -5.91
N TRP A 384 -27.58 -0.80 -6.38
CA TRP A 384 -26.21 -1.30 -6.46
C TRP A 384 -25.60 -1.61 -5.10
N THR A 385 -25.98 -0.87 -4.04
CA THR A 385 -25.59 -1.20 -2.67
C THR A 385 -26.03 -2.62 -2.31
N VAL A 386 -27.32 -2.93 -2.51
CA VAL A 386 -27.88 -4.24 -2.18
C VAL A 386 -27.25 -5.33 -3.05
N CYS A 387 -27.23 -5.16 -4.38
CA CYS A 387 -26.67 -6.17 -5.28
C CYS A 387 -25.21 -6.49 -4.98
N LEU A 388 -24.38 -5.47 -4.72
CA LEU A 388 -22.95 -5.66 -4.50
C LEU A 388 -22.66 -6.27 -3.13
N TYR A 389 -23.40 -5.93 -2.07
CA TYR A 389 -23.23 -6.60 -0.77
C TYR A 389 -23.71 -8.05 -0.80
N VAL A 390 -24.84 -8.34 -1.45
CA VAL A 390 -25.39 -9.70 -1.57
C VAL A 390 -24.40 -10.66 -2.22
N ILE A 391 -23.57 -10.18 -3.15
CA ILE A 391 -22.54 -10.99 -3.81
C ILE A 391 -21.19 -10.90 -3.09
N GLY A 392 -20.78 -9.68 -2.72
CA GLY A 392 -19.46 -9.40 -2.17
C GLY A 392 -19.24 -9.97 -0.78
N ILE A 393 -20.26 -9.95 0.10
CA ILE A 393 -20.14 -10.47 1.48
C ILE A 393 -19.93 -11.98 1.45
N PRO A 394 -20.82 -12.81 0.84
CA PRO A 394 -20.61 -14.26 0.84
C PRO A 394 -19.27 -14.67 0.21
N MET A 395 -18.85 -13.98 -0.85
CA MET A 395 -17.61 -14.31 -1.54
C MET A 395 -16.36 -14.00 -0.72
N THR A 396 -16.33 -12.86 -0.03
CA THR A 396 -15.22 -12.48 0.86
C THR A 396 -15.24 -13.34 2.13
N TRP A 397 -16.43 -13.59 2.68
CA TRP A 397 -16.61 -14.48 3.83
C TRP A 397 -16.11 -15.90 3.54
N TRP A 398 -16.38 -16.40 2.33
CA TRP A 398 -15.85 -17.68 1.88
C TRP A 398 -14.33 -17.69 1.79
N ALA A 399 -13.71 -16.62 1.28
CA ALA A 399 -12.25 -16.47 1.26
C ALA A 399 -11.66 -16.50 2.67
N LEU A 400 -12.28 -15.79 3.62
CA LEU A 400 -11.88 -15.76 5.03
C LEU A 400 -11.98 -17.14 5.69
N ILE A 401 -13.05 -17.90 5.42
CA ILE A 401 -13.20 -19.29 5.90
C ILE A 401 -12.08 -20.17 5.35
N LEU A 402 -11.79 -20.10 4.05
CA LEU A 402 -10.70 -20.87 3.43
C LEU A 402 -9.33 -20.51 4.00
N SER A 403 -9.12 -19.23 4.33
CA SER A 403 -7.88 -18.74 4.94
C SER A 403 -7.69 -19.27 6.36
N THR A 404 -8.77 -19.32 7.15
CA THR A 404 -8.74 -19.75 8.56
C THR A 404 -8.80 -21.27 8.76
N GLN A 405 -9.51 -22.02 7.91
CA GLN A 405 -9.68 -23.47 8.04
C GLN A 405 -8.53 -24.31 7.45
N GLY A 406 -7.41 -23.68 7.07
CA GLY A 406 -6.20 -24.40 6.68
C GLY A 406 -6.12 -24.71 5.18
N GLY A 407 -6.44 -23.74 4.32
CA GLY A 407 -5.88 -23.68 2.96
C GLY A 407 -4.35 -23.52 2.96
N ASN A 408 -3.62 -24.47 3.57
CA ASN A 408 -2.17 -24.43 3.74
C ASN A 408 -1.42 -24.80 2.46
N SER A 409 -2.14 -25.26 1.43
CA SER A 409 -1.54 -25.45 0.12
C SER A 409 -1.38 -24.09 -0.56
N VAL A 410 -0.17 -23.83 -1.06
CA VAL A 410 0.11 -22.64 -1.89
C VAL A 410 -0.89 -22.54 -3.05
N ALA A 411 -1.34 -23.67 -3.59
CA ALA A 411 -2.35 -23.71 -4.64
C ALA A 411 -3.71 -23.17 -4.17
N THR A 412 -4.18 -23.51 -2.96
CA THR A 412 -5.44 -23.00 -2.42
C THR A 412 -5.37 -21.49 -2.17
N GLN A 413 -4.28 -21.01 -1.56
CA GLN A 413 -4.09 -19.58 -1.32
C GLN A 413 -4.09 -18.80 -2.63
N VAL A 414 -3.32 -19.27 -3.60
CA VAL A 414 -3.08 -18.49 -4.82
C VAL A 414 -4.21 -18.65 -5.86
N ARG A 415 -4.82 -19.85 -6.02
CA ARG A 415 -5.88 -20.09 -7.03
C ARG A 415 -7.29 -19.80 -6.56
N MET A 416 -7.54 -19.82 -5.26
CA MET A 416 -8.89 -19.68 -4.71
C MET A 416 -9.01 -18.43 -3.85
N ILE A 417 -8.19 -18.31 -2.81
CA ILE A 417 -8.32 -17.22 -1.82
C ILE A 417 -8.03 -15.86 -2.45
N LEU A 418 -6.85 -15.66 -3.08
CA LEU A 418 -6.48 -14.38 -3.67
C LEU A 418 -7.50 -13.87 -4.72
N PRO A 419 -7.99 -14.69 -5.68
CA PRO A 419 -9.04 -14.23 -6.60
C PRO A 419 -10.34 -13.83 -5.92
N LEU A 420 -10.80 -14.61 -4.93
CA LEU A 420 -12.02 -14.29 -4.18
C LEU A 420 -11.86 -12.98 -3.41
N GLU A 421 -10.70 -12.75 -2.78
CA GLU A 421 -10.40 -11.52 -2.07
C GLU A 421 -10.37 -10.31 -3.00
N TRP A 422 -9.79 -10.43 -4.19
CA TRP A 422 -9.64 -9.29 -5.10
C TRP A 422 -10.93 -8.91 -5.79
N ILE A 423 -11.69 -9.89 -6.28
CA ILE A 423 -13.02 -9.66 -6.84
C ILE A 423 -13.95 -9.19 -5.71
N GLY A 424 -13.86 -9.79 -4.52
CA GLY A 424 -14.64 -9.43 -3.33
C GLY A 424 -14.37 -8.01 -2.89
N SER A 425 -13.10 -7.63 -2.85
CA SER A 425 -12.64 -6.27 -2.58
C SER A 425 -13.23 -5.27 -3.57
N LEU A 426 -13.21 -5.55 -4.88
CA LEU A 426 -13.84 -4.67 -5.88
C LEU A 426 -15.34 -4.50 -5.62
N LEU A 427 -16.08 -5.60 -5.43
CA LEU A 427 -17.52 -5.56 -5.20
C LEU A 427 -17.87 -4.79 -3.92
N LEU A 428 -17.21 -5.10 -2.81
CA LEU A 428 -17.45 -4.47 -1.52
C LEU A 428 -16.97 -3.02 -1.48
N THR A 429 -15.91 -2.66 -2.20
CA THR A 429 -15.50 -1.26 -2.40
C THR A 429 -16.61 -0.45 -3.05
N LEU A 430 -17.18 -0.97 -4.14
CA LEU A 430 -18.28 -0.31 -4.85
C LEU A 430 -19.56 -0.32 -4.00
N ALA A 431 -19.81 -1.37 -3.22
CA ALA A 431 -20.93 -1.44 -2.28
C ALA A 431 -20.80 -0.35 -1.20
N ASN A 432 -19.64 -0.24 -0.55
CA ASN A 432 -19.32 0.77 0.46
C ASN A 432 -19.51 2.19 -0.10
N ALA A 433 -18.95 2.46 -1.29
CA ALA A 433 -19.09 3.76 -1.94
C ALA A 433 -20.54 4.09 -2.31
N SER A 434 -21.27 3.11 -2.87
CA SER A 434 -22.67 3.27 -3.25
C SER A 434 -23.57 3.47 -2.03
N ALA A 435 -23.32 2.74 -0.95
CA ALA A 435 -24.06 2.85 0.31
C ALA A 435 -23.91 4.24 0.92
N LEU A 436 -22.66 4.75 0.98
CA LEU A 436 -22.39 6.05 1.56
C LEU A 436 -23.05 7.17 0.75
N LEU A 437 -22.97 7.12 -0.59
CA LEU A 437 -23.65 8.08 -1.45
C LEU A 437 -25.17 7.95 -1.38
N TRP A 438 -25.72 6.76 -1.23
CA TRP A 438 -27.16 6.54 -1.05
C TRP A 438 -27.66 7.15 0.27
N LEU A 439 -26.98 6.90 1.38
CA LEU A 439 -27.30 7.47 2.69
C LEU A 439 -27.17 8.99 2.71
N TRP A 440 -26.15 9.53 2.04
CA TRP A 440 -25.97 10.97 1.90
C TRP A 440 -27.09 11.61 1.07
N LYS A 441 -27.45 11.04 -0.08
CA LYS A 441 -28.54 11.57 -0.93
C LYS A 441 -29.93 11.45 -0.31
N THR A 442 -30.10 10.61 0.70
CA THR A 442 -31.33 10.49 1.49
C THR A 442 -31.34 11.37 2.75
N ASN A 443 -30.33 12.23 2.93
CA ASN A 443 -30.16 13.12 4.08
C ASN A 443 -30.05 12.40 5.44
N ARG A 444 -29.74 11.09 5.46
CA ARG A 444 -29.72 10.27 6.69
C ARG A 444 -28.48 10.50 7.55
N ILE A 445 -27.39 11.00 6.95
CA ILE A 445 -26.08 11.12 7.59
C ILE A 445 -25.47 12.52 7.44
N ASN A 446 -26.26 13.58 7.22
CA ASN A 446 -25.75 14.91 6.84
C ASN A 446 -24.69 15.49 7.78
N TRP A 447 -24.87 15.33 9.09
CA TRP A 447 -23.90 15.78 10.10
C TRP A 447 -22.56 15.04 10.02
N LEU A 448 -22.59 13.74 9.73
CA LEU A 448 -21.39 12.92 9.56
C LEU A 448 -20.76 13.19 8.19
N ALA A 449 -21.59 13.35 7.16
CA ALA A 449 -21.16 13.60 5.80
C ALA A 449 -20.38 14.92 5.68
N SER A 450 -20.82 15.98 6.35
CA SER A 450 -20.08 17.26 6.35
C SER A 450 -18.71 17.13 7.00
N ARG A 451 -18.58 16.34 8.07
CA ARG A 451 -17.30 16.06 8.74
C ARG A 451 -16.38 15.20 7.90
N LEU A 452 -16.91 14.14 7.29
CA LEU A 452 -16.17 13.30 6.36
C LEU A 452 -15.70 14.09 5.13
N GLN A 453 -16.53 15.00 4.60
CA GLN A 453 -16.14 15.90 3.52
C GLN A 453 -15.01 16.84 3.93
N ALA A 454 -15.03 17.38 5.16
CA ALA A 454 -13.95 18.21 5.68
C ALA A 454 -12.65 17.40 5.83
N ALA A 455 -12.73 16.20 6.42
CA ALA A 455 -11.59 15.29 6.54
C ALA A 455 -11.03 14.87 5.16
N GLY A 456 -11.90 14.63 4.19
CA GLY A 456 -11.52 14.29 2.81
C GLY A 456 -10.89 15.44 2.02
N GLN A 457 -11.24 16.70 2.34
CA GLN A 457 -10.55 17.89 1.81
C GLN A 457 -9.15 18.07 2.41
N MET A 458 -8.90 17.48 3.58
CA MET A 458 -7.62 17.46 4.30
C MET A 458 -6.96 16.08 4.30
N ALA A 459 -7.25 15.24 3.29
CA ALA A 459 -6.86 13.84 3.30
C ALA A 459 -5.34 13.60 3.41
N LEU A 460 -4.51 14.43 2.77
CA LEU A 460 -3.05 14.33 2.84
C LEU A 460 -2.54 14.77 4.22
N SER A 461 -3.10 15.84 4.78
CA SER A 461 -2.76 16.31 6.12
C SER A 461 -3.11 15.28 7.19
N ASN A 462 -4.32 14.75 7.15
CA ASN A 462 -4.80 13.75 8.10
C ASN A 462 -4.03 12.41 7.96
N TYR A 463 -3.73 11.96 6.73
CA TYR A 463 -2.90 10.77 6.50
C TYR A 463 -1.48 10.88 7.09
N LEU A 464 -0.82 12.03 6.89
CA LEU A 464 0.51 12.25 7.47
C LEU A 464 0.45 12.45 8.98
N PHE A 465 -0.61 13.09 9.50
CA PHE A 465 -0.84 13.19 10.95
C PHE A 465 -0.99 11.80 11.58
N ASP A 466 -1.80 10.92 10.98
CA ASP A 466 -1.99 9.55 11.45
C ASP A 466 -0.67 8.78 11.50
N SER A 467 0.13 8.92 10.45
CA SER A 467 1.41 8.24 10.37
C SER A 467 2.41 8.76 11.38
N LEU A 468 2.48 10.09 11.56
CA LEU A 468 3.33 10.71 12.57
C LEU A 468 2.91 10.29 13.99
N LEU A 469 1.62 10.33 14.28
CA LEU A 469 1.06 9.96 15.57
C LEU A 469 1.29 8.47 15.88
N CYS A 470 0.99 7.58 14.93
CA CYS A 470 1.17 6.14 15.14
C CYS A 470 2.66 5.77 15.25
N SER A 471 3.53 6.39 14.43
CA SER A 471 4.98 6.17 14.54
C SER A 471 5.50 6.63 15.90
N PHE A 472 5.01 7.76 16.42
CA PHE A 472 5.33 8.19 17.79
C PHE A 472 4.79 7.23 18.86
N ILE A 473 3.57 6.71 18.73
CA ILE A 473 2.98 5.81 19.73
C ILE A 473 3.72 4.46 19.78
N PHE A 474 4.02 3.87 18.63
CA PHE A 474 4.48 2.49 18.58
C PHE A 474 6.01 2.35 18.56
N SER A 475 6.75 3.27 17.93
CA SER A 475 8.20 3.13 17.80
C SER A 475 8.97 3.38 19.10
N GLY A 476 10.16 2.78 19.21
CA GLY A 476 11.04 2.87 20.38
C GLY A 476 11.55 4.28 20.71
N TYR A 477 11.59 5.17 19.73
CA TYR A 477 11.95 6.58 19.93
C TYR A 477 10.78 7.46 20.42
N GLY A 478 9.58 6.89 20.57
CA GLY A 478 8.39 7.57 21.07
C GLY A 478 7.86 6.94 22.36
N LEU A 479 6.66 6.36 22.34
CA LEU A 479 6.04 5.71 23.51
C LEU A 479 6.31 4.20 23.59
N ALA A 480 6.93 3.60 22.56
CA ALA A 480 7.38 2.20 22.55
C ALA A 480 6.28 1.14 22.83
N PHE A 481 5.04 1.40 22.37
CA PHE A 481 3.90 0.48 22.51
C PHE A 481 3.87 -0.65 21.45
N TYR A 482 4.85 -0.77 20.55
CA TYR A 482 4.91 -1.85 19.57
C TYR A 482 4.85 -3.24 20.24
N GLY A 483 4.01 -4.13 19.72
CA GLY A 483 3.80 -5.50 20.19
C GLY A 483 3.05 -5.63 21.52
N THR A 484 2.26 -4.61 21.92
CA THR A 484 1.58 -4.61 23.24
C THR A 484 0.05 -4.56 23.19
N ILE A 485 -0.53 -3.82 22.24
CA ILE A 485 -1.98 -3.54 22.21
C ILE A 485 -2.68 -4.54 21.28
N PRO A 486 -3.69 -5.30 21.75
CA PRO A 486 -4.45 -6.21 20.90
C PRO A 486 -5.42 -5.45 19.97
N ARG A 487 -5.97 -6.14 18.98
CA ARG A 487 -6.81 -5.59 17.90
C ARG A 487 -7.94 -4.68 18.38
N VAL A 488 -8.73 -5.11 19.38
CA VAL A 488 -9.83 -4.28 19.90
C VAL A 488 -9.31 -2.99 20.54
N GLY A 489 -8.16 -3.06 21.22
CA GLY A 489 -7.51 -1.88 21.78
C GLY A 489 -7.01 -0.93 20.69
N LEU A 490 -6.48 -1.48 19.58
CA LEU A 490 -6.09 -0.68 18.42
C LEU A 490 -7.31 -0.03 17.74
N ALA A 491 -8.42 -0.76 17.57
CA ALA A 491 -9.65 -0.21 17.03
C ALA A 491 -10.21 0.93 17.91
N ALA A 492 -10.09 0.82 19.24
CA ALA A 492 -10.46 1.89 20.17
C ALA A 492 -9.55 3.13 20.02
N LEU A 493 -8.24 2.94 19.86
CA LEU A 493 -7.30 4.02 19.56
C LEU A 493 -7.65 4.72 18.23
N VAL A 494 -7.96 3.94 17.20
CA VAL A 494 -8.40 4.46 15.90
C VAL A 494 -9.69 5.27 16.03
N ALA A 495 -10.67 4.79 16.80
CA ALA A 495 -11.90 5.52 17.05
C ALA A 495 -11.64 6.88 17.73
N ALA A 496 -10.70 6.94 18.68
CA ALA A 496 -10.29 8.20 19.32
C ALA A 496 -9.66 9.17 18.31
N ILE A 497 -8.79 8.67 17.42
CA ILE A 497 -8.19 9.46 16.34
C ILE A 497 -9.25 9.96 15.37
N TRP A 498 -10.23 9.13 14.99
CA TRP A 498 -11.35 9.55 14.14
C TRP A 498 -12.18 10.66 14.77
N VAL A 499 -12.51 10.56 16.06
CA VAL A 499 -13.24 11.62 16.78
C VAL A 499 -12.48 12.93 16.72
N PHE A 500 -11.16 12.90 16.94
CA PHE A 500 -10.30 14.07 16.80
C PHE A 500 -10.34 14.62 15.36
N GLN A 501 -10.04 13.81 14.35
CA GLN A 501 -9.98 14.22 12.95
C GLN A 501 -11.30 14.80 12.43
N LEU A 502 -12.41 14.14 12.72
CA LEU A 502 -13.75 14.56 12.27
C LEU A 502 -14.26 15.80 13.00
N THR A 503 -13.64 16.16 14.13
CA THR A 503 -13.93 17.40 14.86
C THR A 503 -13.01 18.54 14.42
N ILE A 504 -11.71 18.27 14.27
CA ILE A 504 -10.72 19.30 13.96
C ILE A 504 -10.72 19.71 12.49
N SER A 505 -11.03 18.80 11.55
CA SER A 505 -10.97 19.10 10.12
C SER A 505 -11.99 20.19 9.71
N PRO A 506 -13.28 20.14 10.13
CA PRO A 506 -14.21 21.23 9.88
C PRO A 506 -13.74 22.55 10.49
N TRP A 507 -13.35 22.54 11.77
CA TRP A 507 -12.85 23.73 12.48
C TRP A 507 -11.65 24.36 11.77
N TRP A 508 -10.71 23.55 11.28
CA TRP A 508 -9.56 24.03 10.53
C TRP A 508 -9.98 24.73 9.23
N LEU A 509 -10.90 24.12 8.49
CA LEU A 509 -11.36 24.66 7.20
C LEU A 509 -12.29 25.89 7.33
N GLU A 510 -12.78 26.18 8.53
CA GLU A 510 -13.45 27.46 8.85
C GLU A 510 -12.46 28.63 8.93
N HIS A 511 -11.18 28.36 9.19
CA HIS A 511 -10.13 29.37 9.34
C HIS A 511 -9.16 29.41 8.15
N PHE A 512 -8.92 28.26 7.52
CA PHE A 512 -7.92 28.08 6.46
C PHE A 512 -8.49 27.46 5.20
N ARG A 513 -7.91 27.81 4.05
CA ARG A 513 -8.40 27.35 2.73
C ARG A 513 -8.11 25.87 2.43
N PHE A 514 -7.04 25.33 3.01
CA PHE A 514 -6.53 23.99 2.77
C PHE A 514 -5.98 23.42 4.08
N GLY A 515 -5.88 22.09 4.17
CA GLY A 515 -5.01 21.48 5.16
C GLY A 515 -3.54 21.91 4.97
N PRO A 516 -2.72 21.87 6.02
CA PRO A 516 -1.34 22.36 5.98
C PRO A 516 -0.49 21.66 4.91
N VAL A 517 -0.64 20.35 4.74
CA VAL A 517 0.13 19.58 3.76
C VAL A 517 -0.42 19.78 2.35
N GLU A 518 -1.74 19.88 2.18
CA GLU A 518 -2.34 20.26 0.89
C GLU A 518 -1.87 21.63 0.43
N TRP A 519 -1.78 22.60 1.36
CA TRP A 519 -1.23 23.93 1.09
C TRP A 519 0.23 23.85 0.63
N LEU A 520 1.07 23.09 1.34
CA LEU A 520 2.47 22.90 0.99
C LEU A 520 2.59 22.26 -0.41
N TRP A 521 1.91 21.15 -0.63
CA TRP A 521 1.92 20.43 -1.90
C TRP A 521 1.44 21.29 -3.08
N ARG A 522 0.39 22.10 -2.87
CA ARG A 522 -0.09 23.05 -3.89
C ARG A 522 0.94 24.16 -4.12
N SER A 523 1.50 24.73 -3.07
CA SER A 523 2.49 25.81 -3.18
C SER A 523 3.73 25.36 -3.96
N LEU A 524 4.23 24.15 -3.68
CA LEU A 524 5.31 23.50 -4.42
C LEU A 524 4.94 23.21 -5.88
N THR A 525 3.72 22.70 -6.11
CA THR A 525 3.20 22.42 -7.46
C THR A 525 3.15 23.66 -8.34
N TYR A 526 2.77 24.81 -7.79
CA TYR A 526 2.66 26.06 -8.56
C TYR A 526 3.92 26.91 -8.50
N TRP A 527 4.92 26.57 -7.67
CA TRP A 527 6.04 27.43 -7.28
C TRP A 527 5.59 28.84 -6.86
N LYS A 528 4.50 28.87 -6.10
CA LYS A 528 3.93 30.10 -5.57
C LYS A 528 3.25 29.77 -4.26
N ILE A 529 3.63 30.47 -3.18
CA ILE A 529 2.96 30.36 -1.89
C ILE A 529 1.48 30.68 -2.09
N GLN A 530 0.63 29.69 -1.83
CA GLN A 530 -0.82 29.86 -1.93
C GLN A 530 -1.32 30.64 -0.69
N PRO A 531 -2.35 31.48 -0.83
CA PRO A 531 -2.96 32.12 0.34
C PRO A 531 -3.57 31.03 1.24
N LEU A 532 -3.11 30.96 2.49
CA LEU A 532 -3.58 29.96 3.46
C LEU A 532 -4.80 30.47 4.24
N SER A 533 -4.77 31.73 4.68
CA SER A 533 -5.89 32.39 5.37
C SER A 533 -7.06 32.63 4.41
N LEU A 534 -8.29 32.51 4.94
CA LEU A 534 -9.49 32.95 4.22
C LEU A 534 -9.50 34.48 4.05
N VAL A 535 -8.89 35.22 4.97
CA VAL A 535 -8.79 36.68 4.98
C VAL A 535 -7.50 37.15 4.33
N SER A 536 -7.60 37.61 3.09
CA SER A 536 -6.64 38.55 2.51
C SER A 536 -7.31 39.38 1.41
N SER A 537 -7.89 40.51 1.80
CA SER A 537 -8.01 41.68 0.92
C SER A 537 -7.25 42.84 1.60
N PRO A 538 -6.53 43.68 0.84
CA PRO A 538 -5.66 44.71 1.42
C PRO A 538 -6.50 45.79 2.11
N LYS A 539 -5.92 46.45 3.12
CA LYS A 539 -6.37 47.77 3.57
C LYS A 539 -6.54 48.67 2.33
N ILE A 540 -7.76 49.06 2.04
CA ILE A 540 -8.03 50.18 1.14
C ILE A 540 -7.36 51.38 1.82
N GLN A 541 -6.25 51.89 1.25
CA GLN A 541 -5.79 53.22 1.63
C GLN A 541 -6.91 54.20 1.28
N PRO A 542 -7.32 55.10 2.19
CA PRO A 542 -8.32 56.09 1.85
C PRO A 542 -7.77 56.92 0.69
N GLN A 543 -8.49 56.94 -0.43
CA GLN A 543 -8.22 57.89 -1.50
C GLN A 543 -8.34 59.29 -0.90
N GLU A 544 -7.26 60.06 -0.96
CA GLU A 544 -7.35 61.50 -0.70
C GLU A 544 -8.41 62.09 -1.64
N PRO A 545 -9.32 62.94 -1.13
CA PRO A 545 -10.29 63.59 -1.97
C PRO A 545 -9.54 64.49 -2.94
N ILE A 546 -9.71 64.22 -4.24
CA ILE A 546 -9.29 65.12 -5.31
C ILE A 546 -10.02 66.45 -5.07
N SER A 547 -9.28 67.45 -4.60
CA SER A 547 -9.75 68.82 -4.51
C SER A 547 -10.08 69.30 -5.92
N ALA A 548 -11.34 69.65 -6.16
CA ALA A 548 -11.72 70.44 -7.31
C ALA A 548 -11.14 71.85 -7.15
N SER A 549 -10.25 72.24 -8.05
CA SER A 549 -9.89 73.63 -8.34
C SER A 549 -9.59 73.76 -9.82
#